data_AF-A0A661TUN5-F1
#
_entry.id   AF-A0A661TUN5-F1
#
_cell.length_a   1.000
_cell.length_b   1.000
_cell.length_c   1.000
_cell.angle_alpha   90.00
_cell.angle_beta   90.00
_cell.angle_gamma   90.00
#
_symmetry.space_group_name_H-M   'P 1'
#
loop_
_entity.id
_entity.type
_entity.pdbx_description
1 polymer ?
#
loop_
_entity_poly.entity_id
_entity_poly.type
_entity_poly.pdbx_seq_one_letter_code
_entity_poly.pdbx_strand_id
1 'polypeptide(L)' 'MSKAFLKELFYVLTGALIIFSAFELLRPGIVLAYINISWMLIFWFIIGIVIVIINREANERKT' A
#
# COMPACT_ATOMS: atom_id res chain seq x y z
N MET A 1 5.72 -13.79 -9.80
CA MET A 1 4.69 -13.03 -9.05
C MET A 1 3.69 -12.45 -10.04
N SER A 2 2.39 -12.69 -9.87
CA SER A 2 1.38 -12.22 -10.83
C SER A 2 1.10 -10.73 -10.68
N LYS A 3 0.87 -10.01 -11.79
CA LYS A 3 0.46 -8.58 -11.75
C LYS A 3 -0.86 -8.38 -11.02
N ALA A 4 -1.75 -9.37 -11.04
CA ALA A 4 -3.01 -9.35 -10.31
C ALA A 4 -2.77 -9.36 -8.79
N PHE A 5 -1.87 -10.22 -8.32
CA PHE A 5 -1.51 -10.31 -6.90
C PHE A 5 -0.95 -8.99 -6.36
N LEU A 6 -0.07 -8.32 -7.09
CA LEU A 6 0.46 -7.01 -6.68
C LEU A 6 -0.62 -5.94 -6.57
N LYS A 7 -1.59 -5.93 -7.50
CA LYS A 7 -2.72 -4.99 -7.46
C LYS A 7 -3.61 -5.25 -6.26
N GLU A 8 -3.98 -6.51 -6.03
CA GLU A 8 -4.81 -6.90 -4.87
C GLU A 8 -4.13 -6.54 -3.56
N LEU A 9 -2.83 -6.82 -3.44
CA LEU A 9 -2.03 -6.47 -2.27
C LEU A 9 -2.03 -4.95 -2.03
N PHE A 10 -1.84 -4.15 -3.08
CA PHE A 10 -1.89 -2.69 -2.98
C PHE A 10 -3.27 -2.17 -2.55
N TYR A 11 -4.36 -2.75 -3.07
CA TYR A 11 -5.72 -2.38 -2.64
C TYR A 11 -6.00 -2.73 -1.19
N VAL A 12 -5.58 -3.91 -0.72
CA VAL A 12 -5.72 -4.32 0.68
C VAL A 12 -4.93 -3.40 1.60
N LEU A 13 -3.68 -3.07 1.26
CA LEU A 13 -2.87 -2.12 2.02
C LEU A 13 -3.49 -0.71 2.05
N THR A 14 -4.07 -0.27 0.93
CA THR A 14 -4.76 1.03 0.87
C THR A 14 -6.00 1.04 1.78
N GLY A 15 -6.80 -0.03 1.76
CA GLY A 15 -7.95 -0.18 2.64
C GLY A 15 -7.55 -0.22 4.12
N ALA A 16 -6.49 -0.96 4.44
CA ALA A 16 -5.95 -1.03 5.79
C ALA A 16 -5.45 0.35 6.27
N LEU A 17 -4.77 1.13 5.41
CA LEU A 17 -4.34 2.48 5.73
C LEU A 17 -5.53 3.38 6.07
N ILE A 18 -6.60 3.33 5.27
CA ILE A 18 -7.80 4.14 5.52
C ILE A 18 -8.43 3.77 6.86
N ILE A 19 -8.59 2.47 7.15
CA ILE A 19 -9.16 1.98 8.40
C ILE A 19 -8.30 2.42 9.58
N PHE A 20 -6.98 2.20 9.51
CA PHE A 20 -6.06 2.58 10.58
C PHE A 20 -5.96 4.09 10.77
N SER A 21 -5.98 4.89 9.70
CA SER A 21 -6.08 6.34 9.81
C SER A 21 -7.39 6.78 10.47
N ALA A 22 -8.52 6.15 10.13
CA ALA A 22 -9.80 6.43 10.77
C ALA A 22 -9.80 6.04 12.27
N PHE A 23 -9.22 4.89 12.62
CA PHE A 23 -9.06 4.48 14.02
C PHE A 23 -8.18 5.45 14.82
N GLU A 24 -7.08 5.92 14.23
CA GLU A 24 -6.19 6.89 14.87
C GLU A 24 -6.89 8.25 15.06
N LEU A 25 -7.77 8.65 14.13
CA LEU A 25 -8.61 9.84 14.26
C LEU A 25 -9.65 9.73 15.38
N LEU A 26 -10.31 8.57 15.51
CA LEU A 26 -11.33 8.34 16.53
C LEU A 26 -10.73 8.16 17.93
N ARG A 27 -9.57 7.50 18.02
CA ARG A 27 -8.89 7.26 19.28
C ARG A 27 -7.37 7.29 19.08
N PRO A 28 -6.75 8.47 19.22
CA PRO A 28 -5.32 8.63 18.99
C PRO A 28 -4.50 7.76 19.95
N GLY A 29 -3.42 7.18 19.43
CA GLY A 29 -2.51 6.33 20.17
C GLY A 29 -2.86 4.84 20.19
N ILE A 30 -4.07 4.42 19.77
CA ILE A 30 -4.35 2.98 19.61
C ILE A 30 -3.54 2.40 18.47
N VAL A 31 -3.54 3.07 17.31
CA VAL A 31 -2.84 2.49 16.18
C VAL A 31 -1.35 2.58 16.42
N LEU A 32 -0.85 3.74 16.86
CA LEU A 32 0.55 3.92 17.19
C LEU A 32 1.10 2.89 18.21
N ALA A 33 0.30 2.46 19.18
CA ALA A 33 0.71 1.51 20.22
C ALA A 33 0.73 0.04 19.78
N TYR A 34 -0.12 -0.36 18.83
CA TYR A 34 -0.27 -1.76 18.43
C TYR A 34 0.24 -2.05 17.00
N ILE A 35 0.17 -1.06 16.11
CA ILE A 35 0.53 -1.20 14.70
C ILE A 35 1.29 0.07 14.28
N ASN A 36 2.57 -0.08 13.96
CA ASN A 36 3.34 1.05 13.47
C ASN A 36 2.90 1.40 12.03
N ILE A 37 1.95 2.34 11.91
CA ILE A 37 1.43 2.87 10.63
C ILE A 37 2.57 3.28 9.71
N SER A 38 3.68 3.80 10.24
CA SER A 38 4.83 4.24 9.44
C SER A 38 5.45 3.08 8.66
N TRP A 39 5.57 1.90 9.28
CA TRP A 39 6.03 0.70 8.57
C TRP A 39 5.04 0.28 7.48
N MET A 40 3.74 0.37 7.75
CA MET A 40 2.71 0.03 6.77
C MET A 40 2.69 0.99 5.58
N LEU A 41 2.88 2.29 5.83
CA LEU A 41 3.05 3.32 4.81
C LEU A 41 4.28 3.06 3.94
N ILE A 42 5.41 2.68 4.56
CA ILE A 42 6.64 2.34 3.84
C ILE A 42 6.39 1.15 2.89
N PHE A 43 5.77 0.07 3.39
CA PHE A 43 5.45 -1.09 2.56
C PHE A 43 4.48 -0.75 1.42
N TRP A 44 3.42 0.01 1.72
CA TRP A 44 2.48 0.49 0.70
C TRP A 44 3.17 1.33 -0.38
N PHE A 45 4.09 2.22 0.01
CA PHE A 45 4.83 3.08 -0.90
C PHE A 45 5.77 2.29 -1.82
N ILE A 46 6.53 1.34 -1.26
CA ILE A 46 7.43 0.47 -2.04
C ILE A 46 6.62 -0.34 -3.06
N ILE A 47 5.49 -0.92 -2.66
CA ILE A 47 4.63 -1.70 -3.57
C ILE A 47 4.06 -0.80 -4.67
N GLY A 48 3.66 0.43 -4.34
CA GLY A 48 3.23 1.43 -5.33
C GLY A 48 4.30 1.70 -6.38
N ILE A 49 5.55 1.93 -5.96
CA ILE A 49 6.69 2.14 -6.87
C ILE A 49 6.90 0.92 -7.78
N VAL A 50 6.91 -0.28 -7.20
CA VAL A 50 7.11 -1.53 -7.97
C VAL A 50 6.02 -1.69 -9.04
N ILE A 51 4.76 -1.42 -8.71
CA ILE A 51 3.65 -1.48 -9.67
C ILE A 51 3.84 -0.46 -10.80
N VAL A 52 4.27 0.76 -10.50
CA VAL A 52 4.51 1.81 -11.50
C VAL A 52 5.64 1.40 -12.45
N ILE A 53 6.76 0.90 -11.94
CA ILE A 53 7.90 0.45 -12.75
C ILE A 53 7.48 -0.69 -13.68
N ILE A 54 6.81 -1.72 -13.15
CA ILE A 54 6.36 -2.88 -13.93
C ILE A 54 5.38 -2.47 -15.04
N ASN A 55 4.46 -1.54 -14.75
CA ASN A 55 3.51 -1.05 -15.75
C ASN A 55 4.19 -0.18 -16.81
N ARG A 56 5.18 0.63 -16.44
CA ARG A 56 5.97 1.42 -17.38
C ARG A 56 6.70 0.53 -18.39
N GLU A 57 7.46 -0.47 -17.92
CA GLU A 57 8.15 -1.41 -18.81
C GLU A 57 7.19 -2.22 -19.69
N ALA A 58 5.99 -2.53 -19.17
CA ALA A 58 4.96 -3.22 -19.95
C ALA A 58 4.36 -2.33 -21.05
N ASN A 59 4.41 -1.00 -20.89
CA ASN A 59 3.95 -0.05 -21.89
C ASN A 59 5.01 0.17 -22.98
N GLU A 60 6.27 0.33 -22.59
CA GLU A 60 7.39 0.53 -23.53
C GLU A 60 7.60 -0.66 -24.48
N ARG A 61 7.26 -1.90 -24.05
CA ARG A 61 7.28 -3.11 -24.91
C ARG A 61 6.12 -3.24 -25.90
N LYS A 62 5.09 -2.38 -25.81
CA LYS A 62 3.92 -2.41 -26.70
C LYS A 62 3.99 -1.39 -27.84
N THR A 63 4.94 -0.46 -27.78
CA THR A 63 5.36 0.46 -28.85
C THR A 63 6.51 -0.14 -29.63
#